data_AF-A0A3M1ELY5-F1
#
_entry.id   AF-A0A3M1ELY5-F1
#
_cell.length_a   1.000
_cell.length_b   1.000
_cell.length_c   1.000
_cell.angle_alpha   90.00
_cell.angle_beta   90.00
_cell.angle_gamma   90.00
#
_symmetry.space_group_name_H-M   'P 1'
#
loop_
_entity.id
_entity.type
_entity.pdbx_description
1 polymer ?
#
loop_
_entity_poly.entity_id
_entity_poly.type
_entity_poly.pdbx_seq_one_letter_code
_entity_poly.pdbx_strand_id
1 'polypeptide(L)'
;MKRLKYFLLSLGVLAVVTLFLSRNEGSWLERLRLFARIDWIEDRVPRISATPTSDPMTRTLVAGDDVNISADDLPQMEPAIAVNPTDPDNIVAVYFGITAEGEQRCSYAYTKDGGATWQGKVAYPDLPFTTSADPVVTVSRDGVFYISCLNLSLDLSAAFSVHRSTDGGETWSDIVLTGETSGNDFIDKQWTTIDNSGGTYDGRYYLAHMYVPDLNEQATQIEIRYSDDGVDFSPGIRVSDPENDMNQGVIPAVGGDGTVYAVWRKISIDSGANAIMFDKSTDGG
;
A
#
# COMPACT_ATOMS: atom_id res chain seq x y z
N MET A 1 23.52 8.84 27.86
CA MET A 1 23.74 8.07 26.62
C MET A 1 22.45 8.09 25.82
N LYS A 2 22.45 8.72 24.64
CA LYS A 2 21.29 8.77 23.75
C LYS A 2 21.10 7.38 23.12
N ARG A 3 19.98 6.72 23.41
CA ARG A 3 19.60 5.46 22.75
C ARG A 3 19.28 5.79 21.30
N LEU A 4 20.02 5.20 20.35
CA LEU A 4 19.61 5.23 18.95
C LEU A 4 18.33 4.40 18.81
N LYS A 5 17.26 5.05 18.35
CA LYS A 5 16.05 4.40 17.85
C LYS A 5 16.31 4.12 16.36
N TYR A 6 16.45 2.86 15.97
CA TYR A 6 16.43 2.47 14.56
C TYR A 6 15.04 1.90 14.24
N PHE A 7 14.45 2.37 13.14
CA PHE A 7 13.15 1.99 12.61
C PHE A 7 13.37 1.10 11.37
N LEU A 8 12.60 0.03 11.20
CA LEU A 8 12.45 -0.64 9.91
C LEU A 8 11.34 0.06 9.13
N LEU A 9 11.65 0.53 7.92
CA LEU A 9 10.72 1.05 6.92
C LEU A 9 10.99 0.28 5.62
N SER A 10 9.95 -0.33 5.06
CA SER A 10 9.83 -0.79 3.66
C SER A 10 11.01 -1.58 3.07
N LEU A 11 11.53 -2.57 3.80
CA LEU A 11 12.43 -3.62 3.27
C LEU A 11 11.73 -5.00 3.29
N GLY A 12 10.40 -4.99 3.22
CA GLY A 12 9.48 -6.03 3.69
C GLY A 12 9.85 -7.47 3.37
N VAL A 13 10.40 -7.77 2.18
CA VAL A 13 10.63 -9.18 1.83
C VAL A 13 12.08 -9.55 1.48
N LEU A 14 12.96 -8.62 1.11
CA LEU A 14 14.39 -8.99 0.95
C LEU A 14 15.01 -9.46 2.27
N ALA A 15 14.55 -8.93 3.41
CA ALA A 15 15.03 -9.37 4.72
C ALA A 15 14.62 -10.83 5.05
N VAL A 16 13.47 -11.30 4.58
CA VAL A 16 13.00 -12.68 4.78
C VAL A 16 13.83 -13.66 3.93
N VAL A 17 14.17 -13.28 2.70
CA VAL A 17 15.09 -14.06 1.84
C VAL A 17 16.53 -14.06 2.40
N THR A 18 16.96 -12.96 3.03
CA THR A 18 18.32 -12.85 3.60
C THR A 18 18.47 -13.64 4.92
N LEU A 19 17.38 -13.89 5.66
CA LEU A 19 17.43 -14.67 6.90
C LEU A 19 17.80 -16.15 6.69
N PHE A 20 17.67 -16.67 5.47
CA PHE A 20 18.07 -18.04 5.12
C PHE A 20 19.40 -18.15 4.36
N LEU A 21 20.00 -17.04 3.90
CA LEU A 21 21.26 -17.05 3.16
C LEU A 21 22.30 -16.10 3.75
N SER A 22 23.22 -16.72 4.49
CA SER A 22 24.54 -16.22 4.89
C SER A 22 24.64 -15.22 6.05
N ARG A 23 25.40 -15.63 7.07
CA ARG A 23 25.67 -14.91 8.32
C ARG A 23 26.68 -13.76 8.18
N ASN A 24 27.00 -13.27 6.98
CA ASN A 24 28.22 -12.49 6.75
C ASN A 24 28.14 -11.19 5.93
N GLU A 25 26.97 -10.67 5.55
CA GLU A 25 26.90 -9.46 4.70
C GLU A 25 26.29 -8.23 5.36
N GLY A 26 26.82 -7.83 6.51
CA GLY A 26 26.39 -6.62 7.23
C GLY A 26 26.76 -5.27 6.57
N SER A 27 27.39 -5.24 5.39
CA SER A 27 27.98 -4.01 4.82
C SER A 27 27.10 -3.27 3.80
N TRP A 28 26.11 -3.92 3.19
CA TRP A 28 25.23 -3.28 2.19
C TRP A 28 24.00 -2.62 2.83
N LEU A 29 23.46 -3.20 3.91
CA LEU A 29 22.32 -2.66 4.67
C LEU A 29 22.63 -1.28 5.29
N GLU A 30 23.88 -0.98 5.65
CA GLU A 30 24.26 0.35 6.14
C GLU A 30 24.22 1.44 5.05
N ARG A 31 24.31 1.08 3.77
CA ARG A 31 24.27 2.03 2.64
C ARG A 31 22.83 2.43 2.24
N LEU A 32 21.81 1.74 2.74
CA LEU A 32 20.39 1.96 2.42
C LEU A 32 19.69 3.00 3.31
N ARG A 33 20.43 3.79 4.09
CA ARG A 33 19.87 4.89 4.89
C ARG A 33 19.43 6.06 3.99
N LEU A 34 18.28 5.94 3.34
CA LEU A 34 17.56 7.08 2.76
C LEU A 34 16.83 7.84 3.87
N PHE A 35 17.59 8.64 4.62
CA PHE A 35 17.01 9.74 5.37
C PHE A 35 17.37 11.03 4.63
N ALA A 36 16.43 11.55 3.84
CA ALA A 36 16.47 12.98 3.55
C ALA A 36 16.14 13.71 4.85
N ARG A 37 17.01 14.62 5.28
CA ARG A 37 16.68 15.53 6.38
C ARG A 37 15.44 16.35 5.99
N ILE A 38 14.55 16.62 6.92
CA ILE A 38 13.30 17.35 6.64
C ILE A 38 13.62 18.73 6.05
N ASP A 39 14.67 19.35 6.58
CA ASP A 39 15.32 20.59 6.15
C ASP A 39 15.94 20.50 4.74
N TRP A 40 16.15 19.29 4.20
CA TRP A 40 16.52 19.08 2.80
C TRP A 40 15.31 19.07 1.86
N ILE A 41 14.13 18.66 2.33
CA ILE A 41 12.91 18.53 1.51
C ILE A 41 12.11 19.84 1.46
N GLU A 42 12.05 20.58 2.58
CA GLU A 42 11.15 21.72 2.76
C GLU A 42 11.26 22.82 1.69
N ASP A 43 12.46 23.04 1.14
CA ASP A 43 12.73 24.09 0.15
C ASP A 43 12.67 23.60 -1.31
N ARG A 44 12.54 22.30 -1.56
CA ARG A 44 12.60 21.71 -2.91
C ARG A 44 11.31 21.04 -3.38
N VAL A 45 10.40 20.75 -2.47
CA VAL A 45 9.04 20.33 -2.84
C VAL A 45 8.19 21.58 -2.89
N PRO A 46 7.61 21.95 -4.04
CA PRO A 46 6.64 23.03 -4.09
C PRO A 46 5.54 22.72 -3.08
N ARG A 47 5.36 23.59 -2.08
CA ARG A 47 4.18 23.49 -1.23
C ARG A 47 2.98 23.64 -2.15
N ILE A 48 2.13 22.63 -2.20
CA ILE A 48 0.81 22.77 -2.81
C ILE A 48 0.06 23.77 -1.93
N SER A 49 0.16 25.05 -2.29
CA SER A 49 -0.66 26.11 -1.74
C SER A 49 -2.06 25.94 -2.36
N ALA A 50 -2.81 24.96 -1.88
CA ALA A 50 -4.24 25.02 -2.02
C ALA A 50 -4.68 26.25 -1.21
N THR A 51 -5.03 27.34 -1.90
CA THR A 51 -5.82 28.38 -1.24
C THR A 51 -7.12 27.69 -0.89
N PRO A 52 -7.48 27.50 0.39
CA PRO A 52 -8.73 26.85 0.73
C PRO A 52 -9.84 27.67 0.08
N THR A 53 -10.53 27.10 -0.89
CA THR A 53 -11.85 27.64 -1.27
C THR A 53 -12.65 27.60 0.02
N SER A 54 -13.14 28.76 0.46
CA SER A 54 -13.80 28.93 1.75
C SER A 54 -15.03 28.04 1.83
N ASP A 55 -14.84 26.83 2.32
CA ASP A 55 -15.90 25.92 2.75
C ASP A 55 -16.42 26.44 4.10
N PRO A 56 -17.74 26.63 4.28
CA PRO A 56 -18.34 26.99 5.56
C PRO A 56 -17.99 26.02 6.71
N MET A 57 -17.50 24.82 6.41
CA MET A 57 -17.05 23.84 7.39
C MET A 57 -15.56 24.02 7.68
N THR A 58 -15.18 25.13 8.32
CA THR A 58 -13.80 25.30 8.83
C THR A 58 -13.56 24.31 9.98
N ARG A 59 -13.20 23.06 9.66
CA ARG A 59 -12.73 22.09 10.66
C ARG A 59 -11.42 22.63 11.22
N THR A 60 -11.47 23.12 12.46
CA THR A 60 -10.25 23.55 13.17
C THR A 60 -9.47 22.29 13.53
N LEU A 61 -8.31 22.10 12.91
CA LEU A 61 -7.37 21.05 13.29
C LEU A 61 -6.83 21.36 14.69
N VAL A 62 -7.38 20.70 15.70
CA VAL A 62 -6.82 20.69 17.05
C VAL A 62 -5.97 19.44 17.14
N ALA A 63 -4.67 19.59 17.39
CA ALA A 63 -3.82 18.44 17.67
C ALA A 63 -4.33 17.75 18.94
N GLY A 64 -4.80 16.51 18.79
CA GLY A 64 -5.16 15.63 19.91
C GLY A 64 -3.97 14.76 20.35
N ASP A 65 -4.20 13.92 21.35
CA ASP A 65 -3.25 12.87 21.74
C ASP A 65 -3.20 11.76 20.69
N ASP A 66 -2.08 11.05 20.61
CA ASP A 66 -1.96 9.83 19.80
C ASP A 66 -2.95 8.78 20.32
N VAL A 67 -3.85 8.31 19.45
CA VAL A 67 -4.86 7.30 19.78
C VAL A 67 -4.35 5.93 19.31
N ASN A 68 -4.22 4.97 20.24
CA ASN A 68 -3.98 3.57 19.88
C ASN A 68 -5.28 2.92 19.36
N ILE A 69 -5.44 2.88 18.03
CA ILE A 69 -6.63 2.34 17.38
C ILE A 69 -6.71 0.81 17.41
N SER A 70 -5.58 0.10 17.50
CA SER A 70 -5.55 -1.37 17.56
C SER A 70 -5.94 -1.88 18.93
N ALA A 71 -5.68 -1.09 19.99
CA ALA A 71 -5.77 -1.49 21.39
C ALA A 71 -5.05 -2.83 21.69
N ASP A 72 -3.96 -3.05 20.96
CA ASP A 72 -3.07 -4.19 21.11
C ASP A 72 -1.68 -3.67 21.56
N ASP A 73 -1.00 -4.47 22.36
CA ASP A 73 0.34 -4.21 22.88
C ASP A 73 1.44 -4.71 21.93
N LEU A 74 1.07 -5.47 20.90
CA LEU A 74 1.98 -5.97 19.87
C LEU A 74 2.27 -4.91 18.79
N PRO A 75 3.45 -4.96 18.13
CA PRO A 75 3.84 -3.95 17.15
C PRO A 75 2.94 -3.95 15.92
N GLN A 76 2.38 -2.78 15.61
CA GLN A 76 1.58 -2.55 14.41
C GLN A 76 2.36 -1.74 13.38
N MET A 77 2.34 -2.19 12.14
CA MET A 77 3.21 -1.68 11.09
C MET A 77 2.45 -1.38 9.81
N GLU A 78 3.07 -0.48 9.03
CA GLU A 78 2.63 -0.07 7.70
C GLU A 78 1.15 0.35 7.62
N PRO A 79 0.76 1.38 8.39
CA PRO A 79 -0.63 1.80 8.41
C PRO A 79 -1.03 2.52 7.11
N ALA A 80 -2.29 2.36 6.73
CA ALA A 80 -2.96 3.19 5.73
C ALA A 80 -4.36 3.58 6.25
N ILE A 81 -4.95 4.64 5.69
CA ILE A 81 -6.23 5.18 6.15
C ILE A 81 -7.01 5.78 4.98
N ALA A 82 -8.33 5.60 4.99
CA ALA A 82 -9.25 6.19 4.03
C ALA A 82 -10.47 6.78 4.75
N VAL A 83 -10.91 7.95 4.30
CA VAL A 83 -12.08 8.68 4.84
C VAL A 83 -13.21 8.57 3.82
N ASN A 84 -14.40 8.14 4.25
CA ASN A 84 -15.56 8.05 3.37
C ASN A 84 -15.94 9.45 2.86
N PRO A 85 -15.94 9.70 1.53
CA PRO A 85 -16.23 11.02 0.98
C PRO A 85 -17.70 11.44 1.16
N THR A 86 -18.61 10.48 1.40
CA THR A 86 -20.05 10.73 1.62
C THR A 86 -20.41 10.91 3.09
N ASP A 87 -19.54 10.44 4.00
CA ASP A 87 -19.70 10.53 5.44
C ASP A 87 -18.31 10.68 6.09
N PRO A 88 -17.82 11.92 6.28
CA PRO A 88 -16.47 12.16 6.81
C PRO A 88 -16.26 11.69 8.26
N ASP A 89 -17.32 11.29 8.98
CA ASP A 89 -17.20 10.70 10.30
C ASP A 89 -16.98 9.18 10.23
N ASN A 90 -17.13 8.59 9.04
CA ASN A 90 -16.76 7.22 8.74
C ASN A 90 -15.35 7.10 8.13
N ILE A 91 -14.44 6.47 8.87
CA ILE A 91 -13.03 6.31 8.49
C ILE A 91 -12.64 4.85 8.69
N VAL A 92 -11.86 4.29 7.76
CA VAL A 92 -11.26 2.96 7.89
C VAL A 92 -9.74 3.12 7.88
N ALA A 93 -9.10 2.53 8.88
CA ALA A 93 -7.66 2.43 8.98
C ALA A 93 -7.25 0.95 8.93
N VAL A 94 -6.10 0.68 8.34
CA VAL A 94 -5.52 -0.64 8.22
C VAL A 94 -4.09 -0.64 8.70
N TYR A 95 -3.63 -1.79 9.15
CA TYR A 95 -2.27 -2.03 9.64
C TYR A 95 -2.05 -3.54 9.65
N PHE A 96 -0.81 -4.00 9.59
CA PHE A 96 -0.55 -5.39 9.92
C PHE A 96 0.08 -5.48 11.31
N GLY A 97 -0.25 -6.57 11.98
CA GLY A 97 0.19 -6.85 13.34
C GLY A 97 0.60 -8.29 13.52
N ILE A 98 1.16 -8.59 14.68
CA ILE A 98 1.47 -9.96 15.11
C ILE A 98 0.33 -10.40 16.03
N THR A 99 -0.26 -11.57 15.80
CA THR A 99 -1.29 -12.13 16.69
C THR A 99 -0.68 -12.67 17.98
N ALA A 100 -1.51 -13.01 18.97
CA ALA A 100 -1.05 -13.66 20.20
C ALA A 100 -0.34 -15.00 19.93
N GLU A 101 -0.70 -15.68 18.85
CA GLU A 101 -0.11 -16.92 18.35
C GLU A 101 1.18 -16.70 17.56
N GLY A 102 1.58 -15.44 17.33
CA GLY A 102 2.81 -15.07 16.63
C GLY A 102 2.67 -14.97 15.10
N GLU A 103 1.44 -14.95 14.58
CA GLU A 103 1.19 -14.85 13.14
C GLU A 103 1.15 -13.40 12.69
N GLN A 104 1.81 -13.06 11.58
CA GLN A 104 1.67 -11.74 11.00
C GLN A 104 0.40 -11.69 10.12
N ARG A 105 -0.49 -10.73 10.42
CA ARG A 105 -1.81 -10.59 9.80
C ARG A 105 -2.14 -9.13 9.52
N CYS A 106 -2.67 -8.88 8.33
CA CYS A 106 -3.45 -7.68 8.06
C CYS A 106 -4.65 -7.57 9.00
N SER A 107 -4.85 -6.36 9.50
CA SER A 107 -5.92 -5.97 10.41
C SER A 107 -6.50 -4.62 9.97
N TYR A 108 -7.71 -4.34 10.45
CA TYR A 108 -8.34 -3.06 10.23
C TYR A 108 -8.97 -2.54 11.52
N ALA A 109 -9.34 -1.27 11.50
CA ALA A 109 -10.24 -0.66 12.45
C ALA A 109 -11.07 0.39 11.71
N TYR A 110 -12.29 0.65 12.17
CA TYR A 110 -13.14 1.69 11.60
C TYR A 110 -13.77 2.55 12.69
N THR A 111 -14.18 3.75 12.32
CA THR A 111 -14.93 4.69 13.15
C THR A 111 -16.17 5.17 12.39
N LYS A 112 -17.18 5.61 13.13
CA LYS A 112 -18.42 6.25 12.66
C LYS A 112 -18.67 7.59 13.38
N ASP A 113 -17.67 8.08 14.12
CA ASP A 113 -17.76 9.27 14.96
C ASP A 113 -16.53 10.18 14.78
N GLY A 114 -15.93 10.17 13.59
CA GLY A 114 -14.81 11.04 13.24
C GLY A 114 -13.51 10.68 13.95
N GLY A 115 -13.37 9.43 14.41
CA GLY A 115 -12.19 8.92 15.10
C GLY A 115 -12.22 9.07 16.61
N ALA A 116 -13.36 9.45 17.21
CA ALA A 116 -13.50 9.52 18.66
C ALA A 116 -13.51 8.13 19.29
N THR A 117 -14.13 7.15 18.64
CA THR A 117 -14.07 5.72 19.00
C THR A 117 -13.79 4.84 17.78
N TRP A 118 -13.11 3.72 18.01
CA TRP A 118 -12.69 2.77 16.97
C TRP A 118 -13.17 1.35 17.26
N GLN A 119 -13.73 0.71 16.24
CA GLN A 119 -14.30 -0.63 16.20
C GLN A 119 -13.57 -1.50 15.17
N GLY A 120 -13.94 -2.79 15.05
CA GLY A 120 -13.45 -3.65 13.97
C GLY A 120 -11.99 -4.12 14.11
N LYS A 121 -11.43 -4.08 15.33
CA LYS A 121 -10.05 -4.47 15.71
C LYS A 121 -9.78 -5.97 15.49
N VAL A 122 -9.90 -6.42 14.26
CA VAL A 122 -9.95 -7.82 13.88
C VAL A 122 -8.86 -8.07 12.85
N ALA A 123 -8.02 -9.07 13.10
CA ALA A 123 -7.21 -9.67 12.05
C ALA A 123 -8.14 -10.44 11.12
N TYR A 124 -8.04 -10.24 9.81
CA TYR A 124 -8.88 -10.98 8.86
C TYR A 124 -8.70 -12.49 9.08
N PRO A 125 -9.75 -13.22 9.50
CA PRO A 125 -9.67 -14.66 9.64
C PRO A 125 -9.65 -15.31 8.25
N ASP A 126 -9.04 -16.49 8.19
CA ASP A 126 -9.11 -17.42 7.05
C ASP A 126 -8.45 -16.94 5.75
N LEU A 127 -7.11 -16.88 5.77
CA LEU A 127 -6.32 -16.81 4.55
C LEU A 127 -5.89 -18.23 4.14
N PRO A 128 -5.91 -18.59 2.84
CA PRO A 128 -5.27 -19.82 2.35
C PRO A 128 -3.73 -19.75 2.38
N PHE A 129 -3.16 -18.73 3.04
CA PHE A 129 -1.75 -18.41 3.12
C PHE A 129 -1.26 -18.41 4.57
N THR A 130 0.06 -18.50 4.74
CA THR A 130 0.67 -18.56 6.08
C THR A 130 0.64 -17.20 6.80
N THR A 131 0.76 -16.09 6.05
CA THR A 131 0.83 -14.73 6.62
C THR A 131 0.28 -13.69 5.66
N SER A 132 -0.05 -12.50 6.17
CA SER A 132 -0.32 -11.31 5.37
C SER A 132 0.38 -10.05 5.88
N ALA A 133 0.63 -9.13 4.94
CA ALA A 133 1.40 -7.90 5.13
C ALA A 133 0.84 -6.76 4.25
N ASP A 134 1.48 -5.60 4.38
CA ASP A 134 1.34 -4.46 3.48
C ASP A 134 -0.11 -4.03 3.20
N PRO A 135 -0.96 -3.86 4.23
CA PRO A 135 -2.34 -3.49 3.98
C PRO A 135 -2.43 -2.08 3.43
N VAL A 136 -3.29 -1.93 2.43
CA VAL A 136 -3.70 -0.64 1.88
C VAL A 136 -5.21 -0.58 1.84
N VAL A 137 -5.76 0.63 2.01
CA VAL A 137 -7.20 0.89 1.96
C VAL A 137 -7.49 2.06 1.04
N THR A 138 -8.53 1.91 0.23
CA THR A 138 -9.07 2.97 -0.62
C THR A 138 -10.60 2.97 -0.54
N VAL A 139 -11.23 4.05 -0.98
CA VAL A 139 -12.68 4.23 -0.89
C VAL A 139 -13.21 4.87 -2.17
N SER A 140 -14.32 4.33 -2.68
CA SER A 140 -15.00 4.92 -3.83
C SER A 140 -15.75 6.18 -3.43
N ARG A 141 -16.13 6.98 -4.42
CA ARG A 141 -17.00 8.16 -4.28
C ARG A 141 -18.31 7.88 -3.54
N ASP A 142 -18.78 6.63 -3.59
CA ASP A 142 -20.06 6.18 -3.01
C ASP A 142 -19.87 5.60 -1.60
N GLY A 143 -18.66 5.68 -1.04
CA GLY A 143 -18.36 5.19 0.31
C GLY A 143 -18.11 3.69 0.40
N VAL A 144 -17.82 3.01 -0.71
CA VAL A 144 -17.44 1.59 -0.71
C VAL A 144 -15.94 1.48 -0.45
N PHE A 145 -15.57 0.82 0.63
CA PHE A 145 -14.17 0.61 0.99
C PHE A 145 -13.63 -0.66 0.36
N TYR A 146 -12.35 -0.60 -0.02
CA TYR A 146 -11.59 -1.74 -0.50
C TYR A 146 -10.28 -1.83 0.28
N ILE A 147 -10.03 -2.99 0.87
CA ILE A 147 -8.75 -3.31 1.50
C ILE A 147 -8.01 -4.30 0.61
N SER A 148 -6.71 -4.10 0.45
CA SER A 148 -5.84 -5.11 -0.15
C SER A 148 -4.64 -5.42 0.72
N CYS A 149 -4.26 -6.71 0.74
CA CYS A 149 -3.13 -7.23 1.49
C CYS A 149 -2.26 -8.13 0.62
N LEU A 150 -0.94 -8.09 0.84
CA LEU A 150 -0.02 -9.11 0.35
C LEU A 150 -0.14 -10.35 1.23
N ASN A 151 -0.38 -11.51 0.64
CA ASN A 151 -0.44 -12.79 1.35
C ASN A 151 0.72 -13.65 0.89
N LEU A 152 1.39 -14.31 1.84
CA LEU A 152 2.59 -15.10 1.59
C LEU A 152 2.52 -16.47 2.27
N SER A 153 3.05 -17.48 1.59
CA SER A 153 3.26 -18.82 2.13
C SER A 153 4.74 -19.15 2.26
N LEU A 154 5.04 -20.19 3.05
CA LEU A 154 6.43 -20.63 3.29
C LEU A 154 7.14 -21.14 2.02
N ASP A 155 6.39 -21.55 1.01
CA ASP A 155 6.90 -21.98 -0.30
C ASP A 155 7.07 -20.81 -1.29
N LEU A 156 7.00 -19.57 -0.79
CA LEU A 156 7.06 -18.32 -1.56
C LEU A 156 5.89 -18.07 -2.52
N SER A 157 4.85 -18.92 -2.50
CA SER A 157 3.61 -18.55 -3.18
C SER A 157 3.01 -17.29 -2.54
N ALA A 158 2.54 -16.39 -3.38
CA ALA A 158 1.99 -15.11 -2.95
C ALA A 158 0.74 -14.76 -3.75
N ALA A 159 -0.12 -13.92 -3.17
CA ALA A 159 -1.23 -13.30 -3.87
C ALA A 159 -1.63 -12.01 -3.15
N PHE A 160 -2.21 -11.07 -3.88
CA PHE A 160 -2.97 -10.00 -3.24
C PHE A 160 -4.38 -10.50 -2.92
N SER A 161 -4.86 -10.20 -1.72
CA SER A 161 -6.26 -10.35 -1.37
C SER A 161 -6.94 -9.00 -1.47
N VAL A 162 -8.19 -8.98 -1.90
CA VAL A 162 -9.05 -7.79 -1.97
C VAL A 162 -10.36 -8.08 -1.23
N HIS A 163 -10.73 -7.16 -0.35
CA HIS A 163 -11.93 -7.24 0.49
C HIS A 163 -12.74 -5.97 0.30
N ARG A 164 -14.06 -6.08 0.13
CA ARG A 164 -14.94 -4.93 -0.08
C ARG A 164 -15.92 -4.76 1.08
N SER A 165 -16.11 -3.52 1.54
CA SER A 165 -17.13 -3.17 2.54
C SER A 165 -18.07 -2.08 2.02
N THR A 166 -19.36 -2.33 2.15
CA THR A 166 -20.45 -1.42 1.74
C THR A 166 -21.21 -0.82 2.92
N ASP A 167 -20.87 -1.21 4.15
CA ASP A 167 -21.44 -0.68 5.39
C ASP A 167 -20.43 0.18 6.17
N GLY A 168 -19.35 0.60 5.48
CA GLY A 168 -18.33 1.50 6.00
C GLY A 168 -17.40 0.85 7.02
N GLY A 169 -17.03 -0.40 6.78
CA GLY A 169 -16.01 -1.15 7.50
C GLY A 169 -16.53 -2.14 8.53
N GLU A 170 -17.85 -2.27 8.71
CA GLU A 170 -18.44 -3.17 9.71
C GLU A 170 -18.37 -4.63 9.27
N THR A 171 -18.69 -4.90 8.01
CA THR A 171 -18.58 -6.22 7.38
C THR A 171 -17.84 -6.14 6.05
N TRP A 172 -17.25 -7.26 5.66
CA TRP A 172 -16.44 -7.40 4.45
C TRP A 172 -16.92 -8.58 3.61
N SER A 173 -16.79 -8.45 2.30
CA SER A 173 -17.05 -9.51 1.34
C SER A 173 -16.12 -10.72 1.54
N ASP A 174 -16.45 -11.82 0.87
CA ASP A 174 -15.49 -12.90 0.66
C ASP A 174 -14.22 -12.39 -0.03
N ILE A 175 -13.12 -13.12 0.17
CA ILE A 175 -11.81 -12.78 -0.36
C ILE A 175 -11.78 -12.98 -1.87
N VAL A 176 -11.31 -11.96 -2.59
CA VAL A 176 -10.92 -12.07 -3.99
C VAL A 176 -9.39 -12.08 -4.06
N LEU A 177 -8.81 -13.07 -4.74
CA LEU A 177 -7.37 -13.15 -4.97
C LEU A 177 -7.02 -12.58 -6.35
N THR A 178 -5.84 -11.96 -6.45
CA THR A 178 -5.26 -11.51 -7.71
C THR A 178 -3.74 -11.43 -7.61
N GLY A 179 -3.05 -11.55 -8.75
CA GLY A 179 -1.59 -11.49 -8.77
C GLY A 179 -0.93 -12.70 -8.15
N GLU A 180 -1.54 -13.88 -8.28
CA GLU A 180 -1.00 -15.12 -7.77
C GLU A 180 0.38 -15.43 -8.40
N THR A 181 1.37 -15.69 -7.54
CA THR A 181 2.71 -16.13 -7.92
C THR A 181 3.03 -17.48 -7.28
N SER A 182 3.93 -18.24 -7.92
CA SER A 182 4.38 -19.53 -7.42
C SER A 182 5.74 -19.92 -7.99
N GLY A 183 6.50 -20.73 -7.25
CA GLY A 183 7.82 -21.14 -7.67
C GLY A 183 8.83 -20.00 -7.49
N ASN A 184 9.36 -19.46 -8.59
CA ASN A 184 10.44 -18.47 -8.55
C ASN A 184 9.99 -17.04 -8.87
N ASP A 185 8.71 -16.81 -9.20
CA ASP A 185 8.20 -15.45 -9.38
C ASP A 185 7.61 -14.90 -8.07
N PHE A 186 7.60 -13.58 -7.94
CA PHE A 186 7.31 -12.92 -6.68
C PHE A 186 6.67 -11.56 -6.89
N ILE A 187 5.78 -11.16 -5.97
CA ILE A 187 5.11 -9.86 -5.96
C ILE A 187 5.37 -9.16 -4.63
N ASP A 188 5.52 -7.83 -4.67
CA ASP A 188 5.63 -7.05 -3.45
C ASP A 188 5.14 -5.61 -3.58
N LYS A 189 4.65 -5.17 -2.43
CA LYS A 189 3.85 -4.00 -2.09
C LYS A 189 2.92 -3.46 -3.16
N GLN A 190 1.66 -3.82 -3.00
CA GLN A 190 0.55 -3.19 -3.69
C GLN A 190 0.16 -1.84 -3.07
N TRP A 191 -0.16 -0.89 -3.94
CA TRP A 191 -0.94 0.30 -3.63
C TRP A 191 -2.16 0.36 -4.52
N THR A 192 -3.22 0.99 -4.03
CA THR A 192 -4.53 0.93 -4.67
C THR A 192 -5.16 2.31 -4.81
N THR A 193 -5.96 2.49 -5.85
CA THR A 193 -6.74 3.70 -6.08
C THR A 193 -8.04 3.34 -6.82
N ILE A 194 -9.01 4.24 -6.82
CA ILE A 194 -10.27 4.08 -7.54
C ILE A 194 -10.46 5.29 -8.43
N ASP A 195 -10.91 5.07 -9.67
CA ASP A 195 -11.39 6.17 -10.49
C ASP A 195 -12.66 6.75 -9.88
N ASN A 196 -12.52 7.95 -9.32
CA ASN A 196 -13.61 8.75 -8.78
C ASN A 196 -13.83 10.01 -9.64
N SER A 197 -13.52 9.99 -10.94
CA SER A 197 -13.66 11.12 -11.87
C SER A 197 -15.10 11.36 -12.34
N GLY A 198 -15.90 10.30 -12.47
CA GLY A 198 -17.27 10.36 -13.01
C GLY A 198 -17.30 10.24 -14.52
N GLY A 199 -16.15 9.93 -15.11
CA GLY A 199 -16.01 9.61 -16.53
C GLY A 199 -16.35 8.16 -16.83
N THR A 200 -15.80 7.67 -17.94
CA THR A 200 -16.11 6.34 -18.49
C THR A 200 -15.71 5.18 -17.58
N TYR A 201 -14.66 5.35 -16.77
CA TYR A 201 -14.12 4.30 -15.89
C TYR A 201 -14.42 4.52 -14.42
N ASP A 202 -15.38 5.40 -14.11
CA ASP A 202 -15.81 5.67 -12.74
C ASP A 202 -16.15 4.39 -11.97
N GLY A 203 -15.59 4.28 -10.76
CA GLY A 203 -15.69 3.10 -9.90
C GLY A 203 -14.63 2.04 -10.16
N ARG A 204 -13.85 2.12 -11.25
CA ARG A 204 -12.79 1.16 -11.55
C ARG A 204 -11.72 1.19 -10.48
N TYR A 205 -11.43 0.02 -9.92
CA TYR A 205 -10.39 -0.20 -8.94
C TYR A 205 -9.07 -0.52 -9.63
N TYR A 206 -7.98 0.11 -9.18
CA TYR A 206 -6.62 -0.14 -9.65
C TYR A 206 -5.73 -0.63 -8.52
N LEU A 207 -4.91 -1.61 -8.83
CA LEU A 207 -3.88 -2.17 -7.96
C LEU A 207 -2.55 -2.14 -8.70
N ALA A 208 -1.61 -1.32 -8.21
CA ALA A 208 -0.26 -1.24 -8.75
C ALA A 208 0.73 -1.88 -7.77
N HIS A 209 1.68 -2.67 -8.26
CA HIS A 209 2.63 -3.40 -7.42
C HIS A 209 3.97 -3.62 -8.14
N MET A 210 4.99 -4.02 -7.38
CA MET A 210 6.21 -4.58 -7.93
C MET A 210 6.00 -6.06 -8.26
N TYR A 211 6.48 -6.48 -9.42
CA TYR A 211 6.57 -7.89 -9.82
C TYR A 211 8.02 -8.26 -10.14
N VAL A 212 8.40 -9.47 -9.74
CA VAL A 212 9.70 -10.09 -9.98
C VAL A 212 9.45 -11.39 -10.74
N PRO A 213 9.67 -11.42 -12.06
CA PRO A 213 9.37 -12.60 -12.87
C PRO A 213 10.21 -13.83 -12.51
N ASP A 214 11.45 -13.62 -12.07
CA ASP A 214 12.34 -14.67 -11.57
C ASP A 214 13.28 -14.10 -10.51
N LEU A 215 13.17 -14.64 -9.28
CA LEU A 215 14.04 -14.29 -8.16
C LEU A 215 15.53 -14.55 -8.44
N ASN A 216 15.87 -15.39 -9.41
CA ASN A 216 17.27 -15.64 -9.82
C ASN A 216 17.83 -14.53 -10.72
N GLU A 217 16.97 -13.82 -11.46
CA GLU A 217 17.37 -12.78 -12.41
C GLU A 217 17.50 -11.40 -11.77
N GLN A 218 16.98 -11.22 -10.55
CA GLN A 218 17.01 -9.96 -9.79
C GLN A 218 16.46 -8.76 -10.57
N ALA A 219 15.59 -9.00 -11.56
CA ALA A 219 14.92 -7.98 -12.33
C ALA A 219 13.52 -7.72 -11.77
N THR A 220 13.20 -6.45 -11.48
CA THR A 220 11.90 -6.05 -10.96
C THR A 220 11.21 -5.07 -11.90
N GLN A 221 9.90 -5.23 -12.07
CA GLN A 221 9.06 -4.38 -12.89
C GLN A 221 7.86 -3.85 -12.09
N ILE A 222 7.23 -2.80 -12.58
CA ILE A 222 5.97 -2.30 -12.03
C ILE A 222 4.83 -2.77 -12.91
N GLU A 223 3.82 -3.37 -12.27
CA GLU A 223 2.59 -3.77 -12.93
C GLU A 223 1.39 -3.06 -12.33
N ILE A 224 0.39 -2.82 -13.19
CA ILE A 224 -0.95 -2.40 -12.77
C ILE A 224 -1.97 -3.49 -13.16
N ARG A 225 -2.96 -3.66 -12.30
CA ARG A 225 -4.17 -4.47 -12.54
C ARG A 225 -5.37 -3.58 -12.29
N TYR A 226 -6.47 -3.84 -12.98
CA TYR A 226 -7.72 -3.15 -12.72
C TYR A 226 -8.90 -4.12 -12.62
N SER A 227 -9.97 -3.68 -11.96
CA SER A 227 -11.24 -4.40 -11.87
C SER A 227 -12.41 -3.42 -11.87
N ASP A 228 -13.45 -3.75 -12.63
CA ASP A 228 -14.67 -2.93 -12.72
C ASP A 228 -15.73 -3.33 -11.66
N ASP A 229 -15.64 -4.52 -11.08
CA ASP A 229 -16.58 -5.05 -10.08
C ASP A 229 -15.92 -5.43 -8.73
N GLY A 230 -14.58 -5.34 -8.67
CA GLY A 230 -13.77 -5.75 -7.54
C GLY A 230 -13.63 -7.27 -7.40
N VAL A 231 -14.03 -8.05 -8.41
CA VAL A 231 -14.01 -9.51 -8.42
C VAL A 231 -13.15 -10.01 -9.59
N ASP A 232 -13.43 -9.54 -10.80
CA ASP A 232 -12.71 -9.92 -11.99
C ASP A 232 -11.58 -8.90 -12.25
N PHE A 233 -10.34 -9.35 -12.13
CA PHE A 233 -9.16 -8.53 -12.34
C PHE A 233 -8.54 -8.76 -13.72
N SER A 234 -8.03 -7.69 -14.32
CA SER A 234 -7.18 -7.78 -15.50
C SER A 234 -5.91 -8.60 -15.20
N PRO A 235 -5.25 -9.16 -16.24
CA PRO A 235 -3.85 -9.55 -16.13
C PRO A 235 -2.98 -8.37 -15.66
N GLY A 236 -1.81 -8.67 -15.12
CA GLY A 236 -0.81 -7.66 -14.79
C GLY A 236 -0.26 -6.99 -16.04
N ILE A 237 -0.31 -5.66 -16.09
CA ILE A 237 0.17 -4.84 -17.20
C ILE A 237 1.45 -4.15 -16.75
N ARG A 238 2.59 -4.49 -17.37
CA ARG A 238 3.87 -3.81 -17.11
C ARG A 238 3.79 -2.35 -17.57
N VAL A 239 4.02 -1.43 -16.63
CA VAL A 239 4.09 0.03 -16.90
C VAL A 239 5.52 0.58 -16.82
N SER A 240 6.44 -0.15 -16.19
CA SER A 240 7.86 0.24 -16.17
C SER A 240 8.57 -0.15 -17.46
N ASP A 241 9.48 0.70 -17.95
CA ASP A 241 10.27 0.41 -19.15
C ASP A 241 11.03 -0.93 -19.05
N PRO A 242 11.05 -1.79 -20.09
CA PRO A 242 11.83 -3.03 -20.18
C PRO A 242 13.32 -2.89 -19.82
N GLU A 243 13.92 -1.76 -20.17
CA GLU A 243 15.35 -1.49 -19.98
C GLU A 243 15.72 -1.11 -18.54
N ASN A 244 14.71 -0.88 -17.68
CA ASN A 244 14.89 -0.66 -16.27
C ASN A 244 14.55 -1.95 -15.53
N ASP A 245 15.57 -2.65 -15.04
CA ASP A 245 15.45 -3.93 -14.37
C ASP A 245 15.32 -3.81 -12.84
N MET A 246 15.15 -2.60 -12.31
CA MET A 246 15.06 -2.44 -10.86
C MET A 246 14.18 -1.28 -10.47
N ASN A 247 12.90 -1.61 -10.38
CA ASN A 247 11.81 -0.73 -10.06
C ASN A 247 11.17 -1.16 -8.74
N GLN A 248 10.95 -0.22 -7.82
CA GLN A 248 10.38 -0.52 -6.52
C GLN A 248 9.47 0.59 -6.06
N GLY A 249 8.40 0.21 -5.36
CA GLY A 249 7.45 1.12 -4.74
C GLY A 249 6.71 1.92 -5.79
N VAL A 250 5.45 1.57 -6.03
CA VAL A 250 4.57 2.29 -6.95
C VAL A 250 3.43 2.91 -6.19
N ILE A 251 3.06 4.14 -6.54
CA ILE A 251 1.87 4.82 -6.02
C ILE A 251 0.97 5.16 -7.22
N PRO A 252 -0.20 4.52 -7.34
CA PRO A 252 -1.18 4.89 -8.35
C PRO A 252 -2.08 6.03 -7.86
N ALA A 253 -2.52 6.88 -8.78
CA ALA A 253 -3.51 7.91 -8.52
C ALA A 253 -4.37 8.17 -9.77
N VAL A 254 -5.65 8.52 -9.59
CA VAL A 254 -6.53 8.91 -10.70
C VAL A 254 -6.81 10.42 -10.64
N GLY A 255 -6.60 11.09 -11.77
CA GLY A 255 -6.94 12.50 -11.94
C GLY A 255 -8.44 12.74 -12.05
N GLY A 256 -8.88 13.98 -11.82
CA GLY A 256 -10.31 14.34 -11.95
C GLY A 256 -10.88 14.20 -13.38
N ASP A 257 -10.02 13.99 -14.37
CA ASP A 257 -10.38 13.69 -15.76
C ASP A 257 -10.41 12.18 -16.09
N GLY A 258 -10.13 11.32 -15.10
CA GLY A 258 -10.04 9.87 -15.27
C GLY A 258 -8.68 9.36 -15.74
N THR A 259 -7.68 10.24 -15.92
CA THR A 259 -6.31 9.81 -16.26
C THR A 259 -5.71 9.06 -15.07
N VAL A 260 -5.21 7.84 -15.31
CA VAL A 260 -4.51 7.04 -14.31
C VAL A 260 -3.03 7.37 -14.36
N TYR A 261 -2.40 7.61 -13.21
CA TYR A 261 -0.98 7.87 -13.06
C TYR A 261 -0.36 6.79 -12.19
N ALA A 262 0.86 6.35 -12.54
CA ALA A 262 1.69 5.51 -11.69
C ALA A 262 3.04 6.20 -11.51
N VAL A 263 3.50 6.34 -10.28
CA VAL A 263 4.82 6.91 -9.95
C VAL A 263 5.60 5.89 -9.15
N TRP A 264 6.85 5.63 -9.54
CA TRP A 264 7.68 4.65 -8.85
C TRP A 264 9.15 5.06 -8.78
N ARG A 265 9.94 4.31 -8.00
CA ARG A 265 11.38 4.50 -7.94
C ARG A 265 12.10 3.53 -8.87
N LYS A 266 12.99 4.07 -9.71
CA LYS A 266 14.07 3.31 -10.35
C LYS A 266 15.31 3.36 -9.47
N ILE A 267 15.90 2.20 -9.23
CA ILE A 267 17.17 2.05 -8.51
C ILE A 267 18.25 1.68 -9.53
N SER A 268 19.40 2.35 -9.47
CA SER A 268 20.56 1.96 -10.26
C SER A 268 21.50 1.11 -9.41
N ILE A 269 21.81 -0.13 -9.85
CA ILE A 269 22.93 -0.93 -9.31
C ILE A 269 24.28 -0.57 -9.94
N ASP A 270 24.26 0.04 -11.12
CA ASP A 270 25.45 0.48 -11.84
C ASP A 270 25.69 2.00 -11.66
N SER A 271 26.62 2.56 -12.45
CA SER A 271 26.95 3.99 -12.50
C SER A 271 25.80 4.94 -12.96
N GLY A 272 24.60 4.40 -13.20
CA GLY A 272 23.41 5.17 -13.50
C GLY A 272 22.87 5.95 -12.28
N ALA A 273 21.89 6.82 -12.55
CA ALA A 273 21.22 7.60 -11.52
C ALA A 273 19.94 6.89 -11.03
N ASN A 274 19.71 6.93 -9.72
CA ASN A 274 18.38 6.68 -9.16
C ASN A 274 17.42 7.75 -9.69
N ALA A 275 16.17 7.36 -9.96
CA ALA A 275 15.16 8.28 -10.48
C ALA A 275 13.78 7.99 -9.90
N ILE A 276 12.94 9.02 -9.89
CA ILE A 276 11.49 8.85 -9.79
C ILE A 276 10.98 8.78 -11.22
N MET A 277 10.32 7.68 -11.51
CA MET A 277 9.73 7.37 -12.81
C MET A 277 8.23 7.61 -12.73
N PHE A 278 7.61 7.88 -13.88
CA PHE A 278 6.16 7.99 -13.96
C PHE A 278 5.67 7.50 -15.31
N ASP A 279 4.43 7.01 -15.33
CA ASP A 279 3.66 6.77 -16.55
C ASP A 279 2.18 7.12 -16.31
N LYS A 280 1.41 7.21 -17.39
CA LYS A 280 -0.04 7.48 -17.32
C LYS A 280 -0.82 6.74 -18.40
N SER A 281 -2.06 6.38 -18.08
CA SER A 281 -3.07 5.89 -19.03
C SER A 281 -4.23 6.88 -19.12
N THR A 282 -4.69 7.12 -20.36
CA THR A 282 -5.87 7.95 -20.66
C THR A 282 -7.05 7.12 -21.19
N ASP A 283 -6.93 5.81 -21.14
CA ASP A 283 -7.88 4.82 -21.66
C ASP A 283 -8.28 3.77 -20.62
N GLY A 284 -8.05 4.06 -19.34
CA GLY A 284 -8.58 3.30 -18.21
C GLY A 284 -7.68 2.18 -17.70
N GLY A 285 -6.42 2.14 -18.09
CA GLY A 285 -5.44 1.11 -17.71
C GLY A 285 -5.01 0.25 -18.88
#